data_AF-A0A914QGD4-F1
#
_entry.id   AF-A0A914QGD4-F1
#
_cell.length_a   1.000
_cell.length_b   1.000
_cell.length_c   1.000
_cell.angle_alpha   90.00
_cell.angle_beta   90.00
_cell.angle_gamma   90.00
#
_symmetry.space_group_name_H-M   'P 1'
#
loop_
_entity.id
_entity.type
_entity.pdbx_description
1 polymer ?
#
loop_
_entity_poly.entity_id
_entity_poly.type
_entity_poly.pdbx_seq_one_letter_code
_entity_poly.pdbx_strand_id
1 'polypeptide(L)'
;MEKESQKILIRNGNEEHIENDDIFSVNDNFTSKLNRIKIQMIPAKNEIRKKEEILLEINDDRKHEIEAAIIRIMKSRQKLIHNELITEVTKLLQSRFLPDPMVIKKRVEALNEREYLKRDENDLNLYHYIS
;
A
#
# COMPACT_ATOMS: atom_id res chain seq x y z
N MET A 1 -24.08 -24.53 -14.92
CA MET A 1 -23.81 -25.13 -16.24
C MET A 1 -23.16 -24.15 -17.23
N GLU A 2 -23.41 -22.83 -17.19
CA GLU A 2 -22.77 -21.85 -18.11
C GLU A 2 -21.26 -21.63 -17.95
N LYS A 3 -20.65 -21.93 -16.79
CA LYS A 3 -19.22 -21.65 -16.54
C LYS A 3 -18.24 -22.54 -17.31
N GLU A 4 -18.70 -23.67 -17.85
CA GLU A 4 -17.83 -24.67 -18.47
C GLU A 4 -17.65 -24.43 -19.97
N SER A 5 -18.68 -23.92 -20.66
CA SER A 5 -18.62 -23.55 -22.08
C SER A 5 -17.80 -22.28 -22.36
N GLN A 6 -17.36 -21.56 -21.33
CA GLN A 6 -16.45 -20.41 -21.46
C GLN A 6 -14.98 -20.76 -21.24
N LYS A 7 -14.66 -21.99 -20.82
CA LYS A 7 -13.27 -22.45 -20.66
C LYS A 7 -12.71 -22.85 -22.03
N ILE A 8 -11.49 -22.41 -22.33
CA ILE A 8 -10.82 -22.72 -23.62
C ILE A 8 -10.17 -24.11 -23.56
N LEU A 9 -9.65 -24.50 -22.40
CA LEU A 9 -9.00 -25.78 -22.17
C LEU A 9 -9.75 -26.57 -21.10
N ILE A 10 -9.80 -27.89 -21.27
CA ILE A 10 -10.25 -28.86 -20.27
C ILE A 10 -9.05 -29.68 -19.80
N ARG A 11 -9.03 -30.01 -18.51
CA ARG A 11 -8.02 -30.87 -17.89
C ARG A 11 -8.65 -32.24 -17.66
N ASN A 12 -7.95 -33.30 -18.05
CA ASN A 12 -8.35 -34.68 -17.75
C ASN A 12 -7.90 -35.05 -16.33
N GLY A 13 -8.54 -34.47 -15.31
CA GLY A 13 -8.22 -34.68 -13.90
C GLY A 13 -9.01 -33.74 -12.99
N ASN A 14 -9.32 -34.16 -11.76
CA ASN A 14 -10.22 -33.46 -10.83
C ASN A 14 -9.50 -32.68 -9.71
N GLU A 15 -8.19 -32.52 -9.77
CA GLU A 15 -7.42 -31.93 -8.66
C GLU A 15 -7.29 -30.40 -8.75
N GLU A 16 -7.15 -29.76 -7.59
CA GLU A 16 -7.09 -28.30 -7.42
C GLU A 16 -5.74 -27.71 -7.89
N HIS A 17 -4.68 -28.54 -7.96
CA HIS A 17 -3.34 -28.15 -8.39
C HIS A 17 -2.92 -28.84 -9.68
N ILE A 18 -2.17 -28.12 -10.52
CA ILE A 18 -1.63 -28.66 -11.78
C ILE A 18 -0.40 -29.49 -11.46
N GLU A 19 -0.40 -30.73 -11.90
CA GLU A 19 0.67 -31.72 -11.77
C GLU A 19 1.40 -31.89 -13.11
N ASN A 20 2.62 -32.43 -13.08
CA ASN A 20 3.47 -32.55 -14.28
C ASN A 20 2.89 -33.49 -15.35
N ASP A 21 2.10 -34.48 -14.94
CA ASP A 21 1.50 -35.48 -15.83
C ASP A 21 0.10 -35.07 -16.33
N ASP A 22 -0.35 -33.84 -16.04
CA ASP A 22 -1.65 -33.37 -16.48
C ASP A 22 -1.73 -33.23 -17.99
N ILE A 23 -2.78 -33.83 -18.55
CA ILE A 23 -3.11 -33.70 -19.97
C ILE A 23 -4.24 -32.68 -20.11
N PHE A 24 -3.96 -31.64 -20.88
CA PHE A 24 -4.93 -30.63 -21.29
C PHE A 24 -5.35 -30.86 -22.74
N SER A 25 -6.65 -30.71 -23.01
CA SER A 25 -7.19 -30.72 -24.38
C SER A 25 -8.02 -29.46 -24.63
N VAL A 26 -8.24 -29.17 -25.91
CA VAL A 26 -9.10 -28.07 -26.34
C VAL A 26 -10.55 -28.39 -25.95
N ASN A 27 -11.26 -27.41 -25.41
CA ASN A 27 -12.67 -27.55 -25.12
C ASN A 27 -13.50 -27.31 -26.38
N ASP A 28 -13.90 -28.38 -27.07
CA ASP A 28 -14.72 -28.28 -28.29
C ASP A 28 -16.13 -27.72 -28.02
N ASN A 29 -16.59 -27.71 -26.76
CA ASN A 29 -17.86 -27.09 -26.34
C ASN A 29 -17.72 -25.60 -26.02
N PHE A 30 -16.58 -24.98 -26.33
CA PHE A 30 -16.36 -23.57 -26.09
C PHE A 30 -17.32 -22.70 -26.93
N THR A 31 -17.98 -21.74 -26.28
CA THR A 31 -18.87 -20.78 -26.93
C THR A 31 -18.63 -19.36 -26.41
N SER A 32 -18.56 -18.39 -27.32
CA SER A 32 -18.38 -16.97 -26.99
C SER A 32 -19.28 -16.12 -27.88
N LYS A 33 -19.90 -15.09 -27.29
CA LYS A 33 -20.62 -14.06 -28.03
C LYS A 33 -19.69 -13.05 -28.72
N LEU A 34 -18.40 -13.07 -28.38
CA LEU A 34 -17.37 -12.17 -28.90
C LEU A 34 -16.39 -12.93 -29.79
N ASN A 35 -16.09 -12.36 -30.96
CA ASN A 35 -15.07 -12.88 -31.89
C ASN A 35 -13.64 -12.67 -31.38
N ARG A 36 -13.45 -11.73 -30.43
CA ARG A 36 -12.17 -11.47 -29.77
C ARG A 36 -12.30 -11.80 -28.28
N ILE A 37 -11.64 -12.87 -27.86
CA ILE A 37 -11.66 -13.34 -26.47
C ILE A 37 -10.41 -12.83 -25.77
N LYS A 38 -10.57 -12.09 -24.68
CA LYS A 38 -9.46 -11.64 -23.84
C LYS A 38 -9.18 -12.71 -22.78
N ILE A 39 -8.05 -13.41 -22.92
CA ILE A 39 -7.57 -14.33 -21.89
C ILE A 39 -6.95 -13.49 -20.77
N GLN A 40 -7.55 -13.50 -19.60
CA GLN A 40 -6.97 -12.86 -18.42
C GLN A 40 -5.90 -13.80 -17.87
N MET A 41 -4.64 -13.40 -18.02
CA MET A 41 -3.54 -14.10 -17.36
C MET A 41 -3.63 -13.84 -15.85
N ILE A 42 -3.60 -14.91 -15.06
CA ILE A 42 -3.40 -14.81 -13.63
C ILE A 42 -1.90 -14.56 -13.42
N PRO A 43 -1.48 -13.47 -12.75
CA PRO A 43 -0.08 -13.22 -12.47
C PRO A 43 0.53 -14.41 -11.73
N ALA A 44 1.77 -14.77 -12.06
CA ALA A 44 2.45 -15.83 -11.33
C ALA A 44 2.56 -15.45 -9.86
N LYS A 45 2.44 -16.43 -8.94
CA LYS A 45 2.53 -16.18 -7.48
C LYS A 45 3.79 -15.40 -7.10
N ASN A 46 4.89 -15.60 -7.83
CA ASN A 46 6.15 -14.87 -7.65
C ASN A 46 6.05 -13.38 -8.04
N GLU A 47 5.28 -13.03 -9.09
CA GLU A 47 5.06 -11.64 -9.49
C GLU A 47 4.23 -10.87 -8.46
N ILE A 48 3.24 -11.54 -7.86
CA ILE A 48 2.42 -10.98 -6.78
C ILE A 48 3.30 -10.68 -5.56
N ARG A 49 4.09 -11.66 -5.11
CA ARG A 49 5.03 -11.49 -3.99
C ARG A 49 6.03 -10.38 -4.22
N LYS A 50 6.64 -10.33 -5.41
CA LYS A 50 7.61 -9.28 -5.77
C LYS A 50 6.97 -7.89 -5.73
N LYS A 51 5.71 -7.77 -6.18
CA LYS A 51 4.97 -6.51 -6.09
C LYS A 51 4.69 -6.12 -4.64
N GLU A 52 4.34 -7.07 -3.78
CA GLU A 52 4.14 -6.83 -2.34
C GLU A 52 5.43 -6.36 -1.66
N GLU A 53 6.56 -6.99 -1.97
CA GLU A 53 7.89 -6.58 -1.47
C GLU A 53 8.23 -5.13 -1.87
N ILE A 54 8.05 -4.79 -3.15
CA ILE A 54 8.28 -3.42 -3.65
C ILE A 54 7.37 -2.41 -2.93
N LEU A 55 6.11 -2.76 -2.69
CA LEU A 55 5.19 -1.88 -1.97
C LEU A 55 5.60 -1.66 -0.51
N LEU A 56 6.17 -2.68 0.15
CA LEU A 56 6.69 -2.54 1.50
C LEU A 56 7.88 -1.58 1.55
N GLU A 57 8.83 -1.73 0.62
CA GLU A 57 9.99 -0.84 0.50
C GLU A 57 9.58 0.62 0.28
N ILE A 58 8.66 0.87 -0.65
CA ILE A 58 8.11 2.22 -0.90
C ILE A 58 7.45 2.80 0.35
N ASN A 59 6.74 1.98 1.12
CA ASN A 59 6.07 2.43 2.34
C ASN A 59 7.08 2.75 3.45
N ASP A 60 8.20 2.06 3.51
CA ASP A 60 9.28 2.38 4.45
C ASP A 60 9.97 3.69 4.09
N ASP A 61 10.25 3.94 2.81
CA ASP A 61 10.79 5.23 2.35
C ASP A 61 9.85 6.40 2.70
N ARG A 62 8.55 6.21 2.50
CA ARG A 62 7.54 7.22 2.86
C ARG A 62 7.52 7.56 4.34
N LYS A 63 7.84 6.62 5.23
CA LYS A 63 7.92 6.90 6.69
C LYS A 63 9.03 7.92 6.96
N HIS A 64 10.19 7.76 6.32
CA HIS A 64 11.32 8.68 6.47
C HIS A 64 10.98 10.05 5.89
N GLU A 65 10.32 10.12 4.73
CA GLU A 65 9.85 11.40 4.17
C GLU A 65 8.87 12.13 5.09
N ILE A 66 7.95 11.39 5.74
CA ILE A 66 7.00 11.96 6.72
C ILE A 66 7.73 12.50 7.95
N GLU A 67 8.67 11.73 8.53
CA GLU A 67 9.46 12.19 9.68
C GLU A 67 10.26 13.47 9.34
N ALA A 68 10.90 13.51 8.17
CA ALA A 68 11.63 14.68 7.69
C ALA A 68 10.72 15.90 7.48
N ALA A 69 9.50 15.69 6.96
CA ALA A 69 8.50 16.75 6.80
C ALA A 69 8.04 17.31 8.16
N ILE A 70 7.77 16.44 9.14
CA ILE A 70 7.40 16.84 10.51
C ILE A 70 8.51 17.70 11.13
N ILE A 71 9.76 17.23 11.10
CA ILE A 71 10.91 17.96 11.66
C ILE A 71 11.08 19.31 10.98
N ARG A 72 10.98 19.37 9.64
CA ARG A 72 11.10 20.63 8.89
C ARG A 72 10.06 21.66 9.32
N ILE A 73 8.79 21.25 9.47
CA ILE A 73 7.70 22.12 9.92
C ILE A 73 7.95 22.57 11.35
N MET A 74 8.17 21.63 12.28
CA MET A 74 8.35 21.91 13.70
C MET A 74 9.58 22.79 13.98
N LYS A 75 10.69 22.57 13.27
CA LYS A 75 11.89 23.41 13.36
C LYS A 75 11.61 24.87 12.95
N SER A 76 10.70 25.11 12.01
CA SER A 76 10.33 26.47 11.61
C SER A 76 9.31 27.13 12.54
N ARG A 77 8.33 26.37 13.04
CA ARG A 77 7.23 26.87 13.89
C ARG A 77 7.59 26.95 15.37
N GLN A 78 8.57 26.14 15.80
CA GLN A 78 8.99 25.91 17.19
C GLN A 78 7.93 25.27 18.08
N LYS A 79 6.66 25.67 17.94
CA LYS A 79 5.49 25.09 18.61
C LYS A 79 4.32 24.99 17.63
N LEU A 80 3.54 23.92 17.71
CA LEU A 80 2.38 23.71 16.84
C LEU A 80 1.35 22.78 17.46
N ILE A 81 0.07 23.04 17.23
CA ILE A 81 -1.01 22.17 17.69
C ILE A 81 -1.04 20.90 16.81
N HIS A 82 -1.33 19.75 17.41
CA HIS A 82 -1.30 18.44 16.77
C HIS A 82 -2.09 18.38 15.46
N ASN A 83 -3.33 18.88 15.45
CA ASN A 83 -4.17 18.87 14.25
C ASN A 83 -3.63 19.79 13.15
N GLU A 84 -3.03 20.92 13.53
CA GLU A 84 -2.37 21.84 12.59
C GLU A 84 -1.12 21.18 11.99
N LEU A 85 -0.31 20.50 12.82
CA LEU A 85 0.86 19.76 12.37
C LEU A 85 0.49 18.69 11.34
N ILE A 86 -0.54 17.88 11.60
CA ILE A 86 -1.01 16.87 10.65
C ILE A 86 -1.45 17.53 9.33
N THR A 87 -2.16 18.64 9.42
CA THR A 87 -2.66 19.38 8.25
C THR A 87 -1.50 19.95 7.42
N GLU A 88 -0.52 20.59 8.07
CA GLU A 88 0.66 21.14 7.38
C GLU A 88 1.52 20.03 6.73
N VAL A 89 1.74 18.90 7.42
CA VAL A 89 2.47 17.75 6.88
C VAL A 89 1.76 17.16 5.66
N THR A 90 0.44 16.98 5.75
CA THR A 90 -0.38 16.48 4.63
C THR A 90 -0.27 17.42 3.43
N LYS A 91 -0.41 18.73 3.66
CA LYS A 91 -0.30 19.76 2.62
C LYS A 91 1.10 19.82 1.99
N LEU A 92 2.16 19.58 2.76
CA LEU A 92 3.54 19.57 2.26
C LEU A 92 3.80 18.36 1.37
N LEU A 93 3.30 17.18 1.77
CA LEU A 93 3.57 15.92 1.07
C LEU A 93 2.64 15.63 -0.11
N GLN A 94 1.45 16.27 -0.18
CA GLN A 94 0.44 16.02 -1.21
C GLN A 94 0.95 16.09 -2.66
N SER A 95 2.01 16.85 -2.91
CA SER A 95 2.64 16.97 -4.24
C SER A 95 3.37 15.70 -4.69
N ARG A 96 3.76 14.83 -3.75
CA ARG A 96 4.49 13.57 -3.98
C ARG A 96 3.59 12.36 -3.76
N PHE A 97 2.82 12.36 -2.66
CA PHE A 97 1.86 11.31 -2.32
C PHE A 97 0.85 11.82 -1.30
N LEU A 98 -0.26 11.10 -1.15
CA LEU A 98 -1.26 11.40 -0.12
C LEU A 98 -0.98 10.52 1.12
N PRO A 99 -0.34 11.05 2.18
CA PRO A 99 -0.09 10.29 3.40
C PRO A 99 -1.39 9.99 4.15
N ASP A 100 -1.51 8.80 4.72
CA ASP A 100 -2.57 8.47 5.67
C ASP A 100 -2.35 9.27 6.98
N PRO A 101 -3.33 10.05 7.46
CA PRO A 101 -3.24 10.77 8.73
C PRO A 101 -2.86 9.87 9.91
N MET A 102 -3.26 8.60 9.92
CA MET A 102 -2.89 7.65 10.97
C MET A 102 -1.40 7.32 10.96
N VAL A 103 -0.76 7.30 9.79
CA VAL A 103 0.70 7.10 9.68
C VAL A 103 1.43 8.34 10.18
N ILE A 104 0.96 9.54 9.83
CA ILE A 104 1.54 10.81 10.34
C ILE A 104 1.49 10.83 11.87
N LYS A 105 0.34 10.50 12.48
CA LYS A 105 0.19 10.41 13.95
C LYS A 105 1.22 9.48 14.57
N LYS A 106 1.36 8.26 14.04
CA LYS A 106 2.37 7.30 14.53
C LYS A 106 3.80 7.84 14.41
N ARG A 107 4.11 8.65 13.40
CA ARG A 107 5.44 9.27 13.24
C ARG A 107 5.66 10.43 14.20
N VAL A 108 4.63 11.22 14.51
CA VAL A 108 4.70 12.28 15.54
C VAL A 108 5.01 11.67 16.91
N GLU A 109 4.32 10.59 17.29
CA GLU A 109 4.60 9.90 18.56
C GLU A 109 6.03 9.33 18.60
N ALA A 110 6.48 8.69 17.52
CA ALA A 110 7.85 8.18 17.44
C ALA A 110 8.91 9.29 17.54
N LEU A 111 8.63 10.48 17.02
CA LEU A 111 9.52 11.65 17.16
C LEU A 111 9.48 12.27 18.55
N ASN A 112 8.35 12.16 19.26
CA ASN A 112 8.24 12.55 20.67
C ASN A 112 9.02 11.57 21.58
N GLU A 113 8.92 10.26 21.34
CA GLU A 113 9.70 9.23 22.04
C GLU A 113 11.21 9.37 21.83
N ARG A 114 11.63 9.83 20.65
CA ARG A 114 13.04 10.10 20.31
C ARG A 114 13.50 11.52 20.69
N GLU A 115 12.70 12.25 21.45
CA GLU A 115 13.03 13.60 21.97
C GLU A 115 13.30 14.66 20.89
N TYR A 116 12.81 14.48 19.66
CA TYR A 116 12.80 15.55 18.65
C TYR A 116 11.67 16.55 18.91
N LEU A 117 10.56 16.06 19.48
CA LEU A 117 9.39 16.83 19.86
C LEU A 117 9.07 16.57 21.34
N LYS A 118 8.50 17.55 22.04
CA LYS A 118 7.90 17.39 23.38
C LYS A 118 6.45 17.78 23.33
N ARG A 119 5.58 17.07 24.01
CA ARG A 119 4.27 17.64 24.39
C ARG A 119 4.44 18.72 25.45
N ASP A 120 3.60 19.74 25.39
CA ASP A 120 3.50 20.75 26.45
C ASP A 120 3.01 20.09 27.75
N GLU A 121 3.44 20.63 28.88
CA GLU A 121 3.08 20.12 30.20
C GLU A 121 1.63 20.46 30.59
N ASN A 122 1.07 21.53 30.02
CA ASN A 122 -0.28 22.02 30.30
C ASN A 122 -1.27 21.67 29.19
N ASP A 123 -0.81 21.49 27.94
CA ASP A 123 -1.66 21.13 26.80
C ASP A 123 -1.08 19.95 25.99
N LEU A 124 -1.69 18.78 26.14
CA LEU A 124 -1.30 17.56 25.42
C LEU A 124 -1.49 17.65 23.89
N ASN A 125 -2.22 18.64 23.39
CA ASN A 125 -2.39 18.89 21.96
C ASN A 125 -1.29 19.78 21.38
N LEU A 126 -0.47 20.42 22.21
CA LEU A 126 0.60 21.31 21.78
C LEU A 126 1.93 20.56 21.79
N TYR A 127 2.66 20.63 20.68
CA TYR A 127 4.02 20.13 20.57
C TYR A 127 5.03 21.26 20.52
N HIS A 128 6.19 21.05 21.13
CA HIS A 128 7.38 21.87 21.05
C HIS A 128 8.48 21.11 20.32
N TYR A 129 9.25 21.80 19.52
CA TYR A 129 10.49 21.27 18.95
C TYR A 129 11.62 21.36 19.98
N ILE A 130 12.39 20.28 20.20
CA ILE A 130 13.44 20.24 21.25
C ILE A 130 14.86 20.25 20.67
N SER A 131 15.07 19.83 19.42
CA SER A 131 16.41 19.62 18.86
C SER A 131 17.16 20.90 18.45
#